data_AF-A0A2A3AGA1-F1
#
_entry.id   AF-A0A2A3AGA1-F1
#
_cell.length_a   1.000
_cell.length_b   1.000
_cell.length_c   1.000
_cell.angle_alpha   90.00
_cell.angle_beta   90.00
_cell.angle_gamma   90.00
#
_symmetry.space_group_name_H-M   'P 1'
#
loop_
_entity.id
_entity.type
_entity.pdbx_description
1 polymer ?
#
loop_
_entity_poly.entity_id
_entity_poly.type
_entity_poly.pdbx_seq_one_letter_code
_entity_poly.pdbx_strand_id
1 'polypeptide(L)' 'MKTQVIAKASDKKTGMTLADLHQWVHDALGRDIDPRTPVHVVVGFRGQLQQIQTKEAPPVTQ' A
#
# COMPACT_ATOMS: atom_id res chain seq x y z
N MET A 1 -1.03 -5.43 17.68
CA MET A 1 -0.69 -4.09 17.13
C MET A 1 -1.20 -4.03 15.70
N LYS A 2 -1.85 -2.93 15.28
CA LYS A 2 -2.31 -2.76 13.90
C LYS A 2 -1.12 -2.46 13.00
N THR A 3 -0.60 -3.47 12.31
CA THR A 3 0.58 -3.31 11.43
C THR A 3 0.11 -2.87 10.04
N GLN A 4 -0.23 -1.59 9.92
CA GLN A 4 -0.59 -1.00 8.62
C GLN A 4 0.62 -0.33 7.97
N VAL A 5 0.79 -0.51 6.67
CA VAL A 5 1.77 0.22 5.85
C VAL A 5 1.02 1.06 4.84
N ILE A 6 1.29 2.37 4.83
CA ILE A 6 0.63 3.35 3.98
C ILE A 6 1.70 4.12 3.21
N ALA A 7 1.55 4.24 1.90
CA ALA A 7 2.34 5.15 1.07
C ALA A 7 1.42 6.05 0.23
N LYS A 8 1.89 7.27 -0.04
CA LYS A 8 1.17 8.30 -0.81
C LYS A 8 2.08 8.86 -1.89
N ALA A 9 1.49 9.25 -3.02
CA ALA A 9 2.19 9.98 -4.06
C ALA A 9 2.77 11.29 -3.51
N SER A 10 4.02 11.58 -3.86
CA SER A 10 4.67 12.87 -3.53
C SER A 10 4.06 14.02 -4.34
N ASP A 11 3.67 13.77 -5.59
CA ASP A 11 2.90 14.68 -6.44
C ASP A 11 1.57 14.05 -6.87
N LYS A 12 0.47 14.74 -6.55
CA LYS A 12 -0.89 14.28 -6.87
C LYS A 12 -1.22 14.30 -8.36
N LYS A 13 -0.52 15.12 -9.17
CA LYS A 13 -0.77 15.21 -10.62
C LYS A 13 -0.19 14.01 -11.36
N THR A 14 1.00 13.58 -10.98
CA THR A 14 1.73 12.47 -11.61
C THR A 14 1.39 11.13 -10.97
N GLY A 15 1.06 11.10 -9.67
CA GLY A 15 0.77 9.87 -8.92
C GLY A 15 2.03 9.22 -8.35
N MET A 16 1.87 8.00 -7.84
CA MET A 16 2.97 7.23 -7.26
C MET A 16 3.91 6.75 -8.37
N THR A 17 5.21 6.89 -8.12
CA THR A 17 6.27 6.34 -8.95
C THR A 17 6.51 4.86 -8.64
N LEU A 18 7.25 4.18 -9.50
CA LEU A 18 7.73 2.82 -9.21
C LEU A 18 8.63 2.78 -7.96
N ALA A 19 9.38 3.85 -7.69
CA ALA A 19 10.21 3.96 -6.48
C ALA A 19 9.35 4.01 -5.21
N ASP A 20 8.23 4.75 -5.23
CA ASP A 20 7.29 4.81 -4.10
C ASP A 20 6.68 3.43 -3.82
N LEU A 21 6.32 2.69 -4.89
CA LEU A 21 5.77 1.34 -4.78
C LEU A 21 6.82 0.35 -4.27
N HIS A 22 8.06 0.44 -4.76
CA HIS A 22 9.16 -0.39 -4.29
C HIS A 22 9.43 -0.18 -2.79
N GLN A 23 9.47 1.08 -2.35
CA GLN A 23 9.64 1.41 -0.94
C GLN A 23 8.48 0.85 -0.09
N TRP A 24 7.24 1.01 -0.54
CA TRP A 24 6.07 0.47 0.16
C TRP A 24 6.12 -1.07 0.31
N VAL A 25 6.53 -1.79 -0.74
CA VAL A 25 6.72 -3.26 -0.68
C VAL A 25 7.83 -3.61 0.31
N HIS A 26 8.95 -2.88 0.30
CA HIS A 26 10.04 -3.10 1.23
C HIS A 26 9.61 -2.89 2.69
N ASP A 27 8.85 -1.82 2.95
CA ASP A 27 8.30 -1.54 4.28
C ASP A 27 7.28 -2.60 4.73
N ALA A 28 6.48 -3.15 3.81
CA ALA A 28 5.53 -4.23 4.09
C ALA A 28 6.25 -5.55 4.43
N LEU A 29 7.31 -5.88 3.69
CA LEU A 29 8.16 -7.05 3.96
C LEU A 29 8.88 -6.90 5.30
N GLY A 30 9.44 -5.73 5.60
CA GLY A 30 10.10 -5.45 6.88
C GLY A 30 9.15 -5.48 8.10
N ARG A 31 7.85 -5.61 7.87
CA ARG A 31 6.80 -5.72 8.89
C ARG A 31 6.06 -7.07 8.86
N ASP A 32 6.60 -8.06 8.15
CA ASP A 32 6.05 -9.42 8.02
C ASP A 32 4.58 -9.44 7.56
N ILE A 33 4.17 -8.51 6.70
CA ILE A 33 2.81 -8.51 6.15
C ILE A 33 2.70 -9.64 5.11
N ASP A 34 1.68 -10.49 5.26
CA ASP A 34 1.38 -11.54 4.27
C ASP A 34 1.15 -10.89 2.89
N PRO A 35 1.89 -11.28 1.84
CA PRO A 35 1.69 -10.77 0.48
C PRO A 35 0.26 -10.95 -0.07
N ARG A 36 -0.55 -11.82 0.54
CA ARG A 36 -1.97 -12.03 0.22
C ARG A 36 -2.91 -11.04 0.91
N THR A 37 -2.39 -10.21 1.82
CA THR A 37 -3.17 -9.20 2.52
C THR A 37 -3.78 -8.24 1.50
N PRO A 38 -5.11 -8.10 1.46
CA PRO A 38 -5.76 -7.17 0.55
C PRO A 38 -5.27 -5.74 0.78
N VAL A 39 -5.09 -4.99 -0.30
CA VAL A 39 -4.74 -3.56 -0.23
C VAL A 39 -5.96 -2.69 -0.54
N HIS A 40 -5.99 -1.50 0.03
CA HIS A 40 -6.85 -0.42 -0.40
C HIS A 40 -6.02 0.58 -1.20
N VAL A 41 -6.54 0.98 -2.36
CA VAL A 41 -5.85 1.85 -3.31
C VAL A 41 -6.75 3.03 -3.61
N VAL A 42 -6.19 4.24 -3.56
CA VAL A 42 -6.85 5.46 -4.03
C VAL A 42 -6.26 5.84 -5.37
N VAL A 43 -7.11 6.07 -6.36
CA VAL A 43 -6.72 6.46 -7.72
C VAL A 43 -7.14 7.90 -8.00
N GLY A 44 -6.31 8.61 -8.76
CA GLY A 44 -6.50 10.00 -9.18
C GLY A 44 -6.83 10.12 -10.66
N PHE A 45 -6.57 11.30 -11.23
CA PHE A 45 -6.83 11.58 -12.64
C PHE A 45 -6.09 10.59 -13.56
N ARG A 46 -6.78 10.10 -14.60
CA ARG A 46 -6.27 9.08 -15.54
C ARG A 46 -5.82 7.76 -14.87
N GLY A 47 -6.38 7.43 -13.71
CA GLY A 47 -6.10 6.16 -13.04
C GLY A 47 -4.74 6.11 -12.33
N GLN A 48 -4.08 7.26 -12.14
CA GLN A 48 -2.80 7.33 -11.43
C GLN A 48 -2.98 6.94 -9.97
N LEU A 49 -2.10 6.08 -9.44
CA LEU A 49 -2.12 5.73 -8.02
C LEU A 49 -1.80 6.95 -7.16
N GLN A 50 -2.61 7.22 -6.14
CA GLN A 50 -2.42 8.35 -5.22
C GLN A 50 -2.04 7.88 -3.82
N GLN A 51 -2.54 6.71 -3.43
CA GLN A 51 -2.26 6.10 -2.14
C GLN A 51 -2.46 4.59 -2.23
N ILE A 52 -1.63 3.86 -1.49
CA ILE A 52 -1.78 2.43 -1.24
C ILE A 52 -1.66 2.18 0.26
N GLN A 53 -2.52 1.31 0.79
CA GLN A 53 -2.46 0.88 2.18
C GLN A 53 -2.86 -0.58 2.35
N THR A 54 -2.22 -1.28 3.26
CA THR A 54 -2.67 -2.62 3.66
C THR A 54 -4.02 -2.52 4.39
N LYS A 55 -4.94 -3.44 4.11
CA LYS A 55 -6.13 -3.65 4.94
C LYS A 55 -5.74 -4.53 6.10
N GLU A 56 -6.37 -4.33 7.26
CA GLU A 56 -6.26 -5.29 8.36
C GLU A 56 -6.72 -6.65 7.85
N ALA A 57 -5.83 -7.65 7.87
CA ALA A 57 -6.22 -9.00 7.48
C ALA A 57 -7.34 -9.47 8.42
N PRO A 58 -8.46 -10.01 7.90
CA PRO A 58 -9.41 -10.69 8.78
C PRO A 58 -8.68 -11.81 9.53
N PRO A 59 -8.99 -12.05 10.81
CA PRO A 59 -8.35 -13.13 11.56
C PRO A 59 -8.58 -14.44 10.81
N VAL A 60 -7.48 -15.12 10.44
CA VAL A 60 -7.53 -16.44 9.83
C VAL A 60 -8.14 -17.38 10.88
N THR A 61 -9.42 -17.71 10.74
CA THR A 61 -10.05 -18.77 11.52
C THR A 61 -9.43 -20.08 11.04
N GLN A 62 -8.57 -20.67 11.88
CA GLN A 62 -8.11 -22.05 11.70
C GLN A 62 -9.24 -23.03 12.05
#